data_AF-A0A9D4RT39-F1
#
_entry.id   AF-A0A9D4RT39-F1
#
_cell.length_a   1.000
_cell.length_b   1.000
_cell.length_c   1.000
_cell.angle_alpha   90.00
_cell.angle_beta   90.00
_cell.angle_gamma   90.00
#
_symmetry.space_group_name_H-M   'P 1'
#
loop_
_entity.id
_entity.type
_entity.pdbx_description
1 polymer ?
#
loop_
_entity_poly.entity_id
_entity_poly.type
_entity_poly.pdbx_seq_one_letter_code
_entity_poly.pdbx_strand_id
1 'polypeptide(L)'
;MTRVLGQHNIYKIQQIITTPKHTVSVSALRKLSPQPHIVQRNLAGVSAWRTKGGRFRTKNEKDTGSRFSSLSTWTISGGILAVIIARLVQDQECLADSDERLREGDIPISLEKRPDVNNVIQASRNAITLKMIECGCPGLSITVTVDGKTVWTEGFGYADLENNVPCKPETIFRIASISKSITMTAVAKLYENGDLDLDKPVQFYVPEFPEKYVQGEKVVLTIRHLLSHLGGIRHYDKDYMTEKKGDAKTVKDEMKLDEYYIKDHFDSVQDSLKLFKDDPLLHKPGTKYLYTTHGFTLISAVVEKAAKQPFEKYMQTILQELGLGNTYLEEHGPLLPNRGRHYVKNKQGKVENAPYVDLSYKWAGGGLISNVLDIVKFGNAMLYCFQSESKTPQTANQDKDAKKEVKQTRQSTKGVPIASRTQIEHQNQTSVKECRDDFLLPGYLKSETVREMWTKVDKTELSWSGIPGGGYGLAWAVRPPVANHAYCLSRPYIVSHTGGAIGASSVLLILPSADYNGELDLRADVGKTRPPKGVVVAMITNMISVGLEKTAYEIAQEFENLKKL
;
A
#
# COMPACT_ATOMS: atom_id res chain seq x y z
N MET A 1 34.96 8.90 -7.74
CA MET A 1 34.49 9.59 -8.98
C MET A 1 33.05 9.18 -9.26
N THR A 2 32.13 9.77 -8.49
CA THR A 2 30.78 9.24 -8.24
C THR A 2 29.72 10.15 -8.87
N ARG A 3 29.74 10.27 -10.20
CA ARG A 3 28.75 11.00 -11.01
C ARG A 3 29.00 10.65 -12.49
N VAL A 4 28.39 9.59 -13.04
CA VAL A 4 27.90 9.53 -14.45
C VAL A 4 27.05 8.25 -14.61
N LEU A 5 25.84 8.25 -14.06
CA LEU A 5 24.68 7.69 -14.77
C LEU A 5 23.55 8.67 -14.51
N GLY A 6 23.56 9.79 -15.24
CA GLY A 6 22.46 10.75 -15.19
C GLY A 6 21.16 10.07 -15.62
N GLN A 7 20.02 10.57 -15.12
CA GLN A 7 18.66 10.10 -15.43
C GLN A 7 18.42 9.90 -16.95
N HIS A 8 19.16 10.62 -17.80
CA HIS A 8 19.15 10.50 -19.25
C HIS A 8 19.68 9.15 -19.81
N ASN A 9 20.61 8.48 -19.12
CA ASN A 9 21.16 7.18 -19.55
C ASN A 9 20.22 6.01 -19.19
N ILE A 10 19.48 6.12 -18.07
CA ILE A 10 18.42 5.16 -17.70
C ILE A 10 17.28 5.21 -18.73
N TYR A 11 16.92 6.42 -19.21
CA TYR A 11 15.93 6.61 -20.27
C TYR A 11 16.34 5.96 -21.60
N LYS A 12 17.60 6.07 -22.03
CA LYS A 12 18.10 5.38 -23.24
C LYS A 12 18.01 3.85 -23.11
N ILE A 13 18.32 3.32 -21.92
CA ILE A 13 18.18 1.88 -21.65
C ILE A 13 16.71 1.45 -21.66
N GLN A 14 15.80 2.24 -21.07
CA GLN A 14 14.36 1.99 -21.11
C GLN A 14 13.79 2.09 -22.53
N GLN A 15 14.24 3.04 -23.36
CA GLN A 15 13.82 3.12 -24.77
C GLN A 15 14.28 1.92 -25.60
N ILE A 16 15.52 1.45 -25.38
CA ILE A 16 16.07 0.27 -26.07
C ILE A 16 15.29 -1.01 -25.69
N ILE A 17 14.85 -1.12 -24.44
CA ILE A 17 14.09 -2.28 -23.94
C ILE A 17 12.60 -2.24 -24.37
N THR A 18 12.05 -1.07 -24.71
CA THR A 18 10.61 -0.90 -24.99
C THR A 18 10.22 -0.83 -26.47
N THR A 19 11.17 -0.86 -27.41
CA THR A 19 10.86 -0.90 -28.86
C THR A 19 10.59 -2.32 -29.38
N PRO A 20 9.43 -2.60 -30.01
CA PRO A 20 9.14 -3.89 -30.62
C PRO A 20 9.61 -3.92 -32.07
N LYS A 21 10.89 -4.23 -32.31
CA LYS A 21 11.43 -4.98 -33.48
C LYS A 21 12.96 -5.13 -33.40
N HIS A 22 13.41 -6.34 -33.69
CA HIS A 22 14.77 -6.86 -33.52
C HIS A 22 15.83 -6.17 -34.38
N THR A 23 16.84 -5.54 -33.76
CA THR A 23 18.30 -5.69 -34.01
C THR A 23 19.07 -4.60 -33.25
N VAL A 24 19.85 -4.96 -32.24
CA VAL A 24 20.89 -4.06 -31.72
C VAL A 24 22.17 -4.38 -32.50
N SER A 25 22.57 -3.48 -33.39
CA SER A 25 23.85 -3.63 -34.10
C SER A 25 25.02 -3.52 -33.12
N VAL A 26 26.02 -4.42 -33.24
CA VAL A 26 27.29 -4.36 -32.50
C VAL A 26 28.03 -3.03 -32.74
N SER A 27 27.75 -2.34 -33.85
CA SER A 27 28.28 -0.99 -34.12
C SER A 27 27.66 0.09 -33.22
N ALA A 28 26.44 -0.10 -32.72
CA ALA A 28 25.77 0.84 -31.79
C ALA A 28 26.35 0.73 -30.36
N LEU A 29 26.72 -0.49 -29.94
CA LEU A 29 27.39 -0.75 -28.66
C LEU A 29 28.85 -0.23 -28.65
N ARG A 30 29.55 -0.24 -29.79
CA ARG A 30 30.93 0.30 -29.92
C ARG A 30 31.04 1.81 -29.63
N LYS A 31 29.97 2.59 -29.83
CA LYS A 31 29.97 4.04 -29.59
C LYS A 31 29.75 4.42 -28.11
N LEU A 32 29.51 3.44 -27.23
CA LEU A 32 29.20 3.66 -25.82
C LEU A 32 30.35 3.28 -24.86
N SER A 33 31.50 2.80 -25.36
CA SER A 33 32.62 2.35 -24.53
C SER A 33 33.91 3.17 -24.76
N PRO A 34 34.62 3.65 -23.72
CA PRO A 34 35.80 4.50 -23.89
C PRO A 34 37.11 3.77 -24.26
N GLN A 35 37.13 2.44 -24.45
CA GLN A 35 38.39 1.67 -24.63
C GLN A 35 38.23 0.51 -25.66
N PRO A 36 38.74 0.65 -26.91
CA PRO A 36 38.45 -0.29 -28.00
C PRO A 36 39.29 -1.59 -28.01
N HIS A 37 40.33 -1.72 -27.20
CA HIS A 37 41.28 -2.86 -27.27
C HIS A 37 40.87 -4.11 -26.47
N ILE A 38 39.94 -3.98 -25.51
CA ILE A 38 39.48 -5.10 -24.67
C ILE A 38 38.49 -6.02 -25.42
N VAL A 39 37.81 -5.50 -26.44
CA VAL A 39 36.79 -6.24 -27.22
C VAL A 39 37.42 -7.31 -28.13
N GLN A 40 38.68 -7.16 -28.54
CA GLN A 40 39.35 -8.12 -29.44
C GLN A 40 39.73 -9.45 -28.75
N ARG A 41 40.01 -9.45 -27.45
CA ARG A 41 40.44 -10.68 -26.73
C ARG A 41 39.29 -11.64 -26.40
N ASN A 42 38.06 -11.14 -26.26
CA ASN A 42 36.92 -11.93 -25.78
C ASN A 42 36.04 -12.54 -26.89
N LEU A 43 36.22 -12.16 -28.16
CA LEU A 43 35.54 -12.81 -29.30
C LEU A 43 36.20 -14.13 -29.73
N ALA A 44 37.47 -14.36 -29.34
CA ALA A 44 38.20 -15.59 -29.63
C ALA A 44 37.80 -16.79 -28.73
N GLY A 45 37.13 -16.55 -27.60
CA GLY A 45 36.76 -17.61 -26.65
C GLY A 45 35.46 -18.36 -26.97
N VAL A 46 34.65 -17.86 -27.92
CA VAL A 46 33.33 -18.43 -28.25
C VAL A 46 33.41 -19.52 -29.33
N SER A 47 34.56 -19.71 -29.98
CA SER A 47 34.77 -20.74 -31.02
C SER A 47 35.19 -22.12 -30.48
N ALA A 48 35.42 -22.29 -29.17
CA ALA A 48 35.98 -23.53 -28.61
C ALA A 48 34.95 -24.52 -28.01
N TRP A 49 33.65 -24.22 -28.02
CA TRP A 49 32.61 -25.13 -27.51
C TRP A 49 31.92 -25.91 -28.64
N ARG A 50 32.67 -26.82 -29.27
CA ARG A 50 32.11 -27.83 -30.18
C ARG A 50 32.98 -29.09 -30.14
N THR A 51 32.66 -30.03 -29.25
CA THR A 51 32.81 -31.51 -29.41
C THR A 51 32.68 -32.21 -28.05
N LYS A 52 31.54 -32.86 -27.80
CA LYS A 52 31.41 -34.20 -27.18
C LYS A 52 29.93 -34.56 -27.12
N GLY A 53 29.56 -35.61 -27.86
CA GLY A 53 28.18 -36.07 -28.01
C GLY A 53 27.75 -37.09 -26.96
N GLY A 54 26.44 -37.31 -26.90
CA GLY A 54 25.78 -38.41 -26.19
C GLY A 54 24.30 -38.47 -26.58
N ARG A 55 23.89 -39.57 -27.24
CA ARG A 55 22.59 -39.79 -27.90
C ARG A 55 21.43 -39.94 -26.91
N PHE A 56 20.25 -39.47 -27.31
CA PHE A 56 18.98 -40.22 -27.17
C PHE A 56 18.16 -40.06 -28.45
N ARG A 57 17.59 -41.16 -28.94
CA ARG A 57 16.93 -41.33 -30.24
C ARG A 57 15.48 -41.74 -29.99
N THR A 58 14.51 -41.04 -30.55
CA THR A 58 13.20 -41.61 -30.91
C THR A 58 12.78 -41.12 -32.29
N LYS A 59 12.27 -42.08 -33.07
CA LYS A 59 11.89 -41.99 -34.49
C LYS A 59 10.54 -41.26 -34.64
N ASN A 60 10.44 -40.40 -35.65
CA ASN A 60 9.41 -40.47 -36.69
C ASN A 60 9.71 -39.43 -37.78
N GLU A 61 10.10 -39.92 -38.96
CA GLU A 61 10.12 -39.19 -40.22
C GLU A 61 8.77 -39.34 -40.91
N LYS A 62 8.29 -38.25 -41.55
CA LYS A 62 7.80 -38.29 -42.93
C LYS A 62 7.87 -36.91 -43.57
N ASP A 63 8.30 -36.96 -44.83
CA ASP A 63 8.72 -35.91 -45.76
C ASP A 63 7.84 -34.65 -45.89
N THR A 64 8.51 -33.54 -46.22
CA THR A 64 8.35 -32.87 -47.53
C THR A 64 9.43 -31.78 -47.70
N GLY A 65 10.20 -31.88 -48.78
CA GLY A 65 11.23 -30.92 -49.13
C GLY A 65 10.68 -29.67 -49.82
N SER A 66 11.24 -28.51 -49.46
CA SER A 66 11.35 -27.37 -50.38
C SER A 66 12.64 -26.59 -50.08
N ARG A 67 13.39 -26.30 -51.13
CA ARG A 67 14.63 -25.51 -51.12
C ARG A 67 14.29 -24.04 -50.87
N PHE A 68 14.92 -23.41 -49.87
CA PHE A 68 15.12 -21.96 -49.83
C PHE A 68 16.51 -21.60 -49.30
N SER A 69 17.09 -20.60 -49.95
CA SER A 69 18.42 -20.05 -49.82
C SER A 69 18.70 -19.33 -48.49
N SER A 70 19.93 -19.51 -48.00
CA SER A 70 20.74 -18.69 -47.09
C SER A 70 20.09 -17.50 -46.36
N LEU A 71 20.04 -17.58 -45.02
CA LEU A 71 20.40 -16.51 -44.06
C LEU A 71 20.27 -17.07 -42.63
N SER A 72 21.39 -17.21 -41.93
CA SER A 72 21.45 -17.69 -40.56
C SER A 72 21.09 -16.58 -39.57
N THR A 73 19.84 -16.54 -39.13
CA THR A 73 19.39 -15.73 -37.97
C THR A 73 19.59 -16.50 -36.67
N TRP A 74 20.37 -15.94 -35.75
CA TRP A 74 20.55 -16.48 -34.40
C TRP A 74 19.57 -15.82 -33.42
N THR A 75 18.79 -16.64 -32.71
CA THR A 75 17.89 -16.22 -31.62
C THR A 75 18.67 -16.23 -30.31
N ILE A 76 18.77 -15.09 -29.62
CA ILE A 76 19.39 -15.00 -28.30
C ILE A 76 18.30 -15.28 -27.25
N SER A 77 18.42 -16.38 -26.52
CA SER A 77 17.55 -16.74 -25.40
C SER A 77 17.91 -15.96 -24.12
N GLY A 78 16.93 -15.80 -23.23
CA GLY A 78 16.99 -14.96 -22.01
C GLY A 78 18.14 -15.25 -21.03
N GLY A 79 18.90 -16.34 -21.21
CA GLY A 79 20.10 -16.62 -20.44
C GLY A 79 21.24 -15.62 -20.66
N ILE A 80 21.36 -15.03 -21.86
CA ILE A 80 22.43 -14.05 -22.15
C ILE A 80 22.14 -12.70 -21.47
N LEU A 81 20.87 -12.33 -21.28
CA LEU A 81 20.51 -11.12 -20.54
C LEU A 81 20.86 -11.25 -19.05
N ALA A 82 20.65 -12.42 -18.45
CA ALA A 82 21.08 -12.71 -17.08
C ALA A 82 22.61 -12.67 -16.93
N VAL A 83 23.36 -13.14 -17.93
CA VAL A 83 24.83 -13.10 -17.94
C VAL A 83 25.36 -11.67 -18.09
N ILE A 84 24.71 -10.82 -18.89
CA ILE A 84 25.09 -9.41 -19.05
C ILE A 84 24.81 -8.62 -17.76
N ILE A 85 23.68 -8.88 -17.09
CA ILE A 85 23.35 -8.28 -15.80
C ILE A 85 24.33 -8.75 -14.71
N ALA A 86 24.65 -10.05 -14.66
CA ALA A 86 25.62 -10.59 -13.70
C ALA A 86 27.02 -10.00 -13.88
N ARG A 87 27.46 -9.75 -15.13
CA ARG A 87 28.77 -9.16 -15.41
C ARG A 87 28.87 -7.66 -15.14
N LEU A 88 27.78 -6.91 -15.35
CA LEU A 88 27.72 -5.48 -14.97
C LEU A 88 27.73 -5.28 -13.45
N VAL A 89 27.27 -6.26 -12.68
CA VAL A 89 27.37 -6.26 -11.21
C VAL A 89 28.79 -6.64 -10.76
N GLN A 90 29.46 -7.59 -11.42
CA GLN A 90 30.83 -7.99 -11.09
C GLN A 90 31.89 -6.91 -11.43
N ASP A 91 31.69 -6.09 -12.46
CA ASP A 91 32.64 -5.04 -12.82
C ASP A 91 32.63 -3.83 -11.84
N GLN A 92 31.72 -3.77 -10.85
CA GLN A 92 31.79 -2.79 -9.76
C GLN A 92 32.68 -3.21 -8.59
N GLU A 93 33.01 -4.50 -8.46
CA GLU A 93 33.85 -5.02 -7.36
C GLU A 93 35.34 -5.05 -7.68
N CYS A 94 35.74 -4.80 -8.93
CA CYS A 94 37.13 -4.95 -9.39
C CYS A 94 37.82 -3.63 -9.73
N LEU A 95 37.92 -2.68 -8.79
CA LEU A 95 38.90 -1.59 -8.86
C LEU A 95 39.31 -1.14 -7.45
N ALA A 96 39.88 -2.05 -6.69
CA ALA A 96 40.65 -1.73 -5.48
C ALA A 96 41.72 -2.80 -5.31
N ASP A 97 42.79 -2.73 -6.10
CA ASP A 97 44.02 -3.42 -5.73
C ASP A 97 45.26 -2.75 -6.35
N SER A 98 46.01 -2.06 -5.52
CA SER A 98 47.44 -1.84 -5.71
C SER A 98 48.06 -1.91 -4.32
N ASP A 99 48.20 -3.14 -3.82
CA ASP A 99 48.74 -3.39 -2.49
C ASP A 99 50.28 -3.39 -2.48
N GLU A 100 50.80 -2.63 -1.53
CA GLU A 100 52.19 -2.49 -1.15
C GLU A 100 52.40 -3.40 0.06
N ARG A 101 53.27 -4.41 -0.11
CA ARG A 101 53.54 -5.50 0.85
C ARG A 101 53.68 -5.04 2.31
N LEU A 102 52.85 -5.56 3.21
CA LEU A 102 53.16 -5.68 4.64
C LEU A 102 52.67 -7.01 5.24
N ARG A 103 53.34 -7.39 6.33
CA ARG A 103 53.62 -8.76 6.82
C ARG A 103 52.50 -9.37 7.66
N GLU A 104 52.49 -10.70 7.70
CA GLU A 104 51.69 -11.55 8.62
C GLU A 104 51.93 -11.19 10.09
N GLY A 105 50.83 -10.94 10.81
CA GLY A 105 50.79 -10.73 12.25
C GLY A 105 49.45 -10.13 12.67
N ASP A 106 48.64 -10.93 13.38
CA ASP A 106 47.42 -10.54 14.13
C ASP A 106 46.28 -9.88 13.32
N ILE A 107 45.39 -10.70 12.75
CA ILE A 107 44.04 -10.25 12.36
C ILE A 107 43.14 -10.34 13.59
N PRO A 108 42.71 -9.22 14.21
CA PRO A 108 41.59 -9.27 15.14
C PRO A 108 40.34 -9.63 14.33
N ILE A 109 39.57 -10.60 14.83
CA ILE A 109 38.23 -10.94 14.35
C ILE A 109 37.44 -9.62 14.27
N SER A 110 37.20 -9.13 13.05
CA SER A 110 36.53 -7.85 12.86
C SER A 110 35.08 -7.97 13.28
N LEU A 111 34.78 -7.27 14.37
CA LEU A 111 33.46 -6.77 14.70
C LEU A 111 32.90 -5.98 13.49
N GLU A 112 31.60 -6.17 13.24
CA GLU A 112 30.67 -5.30 12.50
C GLU A 112 30.54 -5.45 10.97
N LYS A 113 29.68 -6.40 10.56
CA LYS A 113 28.66 -6.13 9.52
C LYS A 113 27.35 -5.76 10.20
N ARG A 114 27.32 -4.63 10.91
CA ARG A 114 26.04 -4.00 11.27
C ARG A 114 25.52 -3.32 10.01
N PRO A 115 24.31 -3.61 9.52
CA PRO A 115 23.76 -2.86 8.42
C PRO A 115 23.51 -1.43 8.91
N ASP A 116 24.23 -0.48 8.32
CA ASP A 116 23.87 0.93 8.41
C ASP A 116 22.46 1.11 7.80
N VAL A 117 21.62 1.95 8.41
CA VAL A 117 20.32 2.37 7.84
C VAL A 117 20.49 2.80 6.38
N ASN A 118 21.60 3.45 6.04
CA ASN A 118 21.92 3.83 4.66
C ASN A 118 22.07 2.62 3.71
N ASN A 119 22.63 1.51 4.17
CA ASN A 119 22.77 0.29 3.38
C ASN A 119 21.41 -0.34 3.09
N VAL A 120 20.52 -0.37 4.09
CA VAL A 120 19.14 -0.87 3.91
C VAL A 120 18.34 0.04 2.99
N ILE A 121 18.48 1.36 3.12
CA ILE A 121 17.89 2.32 2.18
C ILE A 121 18.41 2.05 0.76
N GLN A 122 19.72 1.85 0.59
CA GLN A 122 20.29 1.61 -0.73
C GLN A 122 19.85 0.28 -1.35
N ALA A 123 19.78 -0.79 -0.55
CA ALA A 123 19.21 -2.07 -1.00
C ALA A 123 17.74 -1.92 -1.40
N SER A 124 16.97 -1.17 -0.61
CA SER A 124 15.55 -0.88 -0.89
C SER A 124 15.38 -0.03 -2.16
N ARG A 125 16.24 0.96 -2.41
CA ARG A 125 16.29 1.71 -3.68
C ARG A 125 16.51 0.80 -4.88
N ASN A 126 17.42 -0.16 -4.76
CA ASN A 126 17.69 -1.13 -5.82
C ASN A 126 16.45 -2.00 -6.09
N ALA A 127 15.77 -2.48 -5.04
CA ALA A 127 14.54 -3.24 -5.17
C ALA A 127 13.41 -2.43 -5.86
N ILE A 128 13.25 -1.16 -5.49
CA ILE A 128 12.29 -0.25 -6.16
C ILE A 128 12.67 -0.04 -7.62
N THR A 129 13.94 0.22 -7.90
CA THR A 129 14.42 0.46 -9.28
C THR A 129 14.15 -0.76 -10.16
N LEU A 130 14.47 -1.96 -9.66
CA LEU A 130 14.14 -3.22 -10.34
C LEU A 130 12.64 -3.34 -10.56
N LYS A 131 11.82 -2.99 -9.56
CA LYS A 131 10.37 -3.03 -9.69
C LYS A 131 9.85 -2.07 -10.75
N MET A 132 10.36 -0.85 -10.80
CA MET A 132 10.00 0.14 -11.82
C MET A 132 10.42 -0.29 -13.22
N ILE A 133 11.58 -0.96 -13.36
CA ILE A 133 12.01 -1.54 -14.65
C ILE A 133 11.11 -2.69 -15.06
N GLU A 134 10.82 -3.63 -14.15
CA GLU A 134 9.95 -4.79 -14.38
C GLU A 134 8.56 -4.35 -14.85
N CYS A 135 7.94 -3.44 -14.11
CA CYS A 135 6.60 -3.00 -14.42
C CYS A 135 6.55 -1.87 -15.45
N GLY A 136 7.63 -1.14 -15.70
CA GLY A 136 7.67 0.02 -16.60
C GLY A 136 6.84 1.21 -16.12
N CYS A 137 6.66 1.38 -14.80
CA CYS A 137 5.86 2.49 -14.28
C CYS A 137 6.64 3.82 -14.37
N PRO A 138 5.99 4.92 -14.78
CA PRO A 138 6.69 6.20 -14.93
C PRO A 138 7.16 6.81 -13.61
N GLY A 139 6.35 6.72 -12.55
CA GLY A 139 6.62 7.35 -11.27
C GLY A 139 6.20 6.47 -10.09
N LEU A 140 6.98 6.52 -9.03
CA LEU A 140 6.70 5.84 -7.76
C LEU A 140 7.15 6.73 -6.61
N SER A 141 6.41 6.73 -5.51
CA SER A 141 6.82 7.34 -4.25
C SER A 141 6.76 6.30 -3.13
N ILE A 142 7.63 6.45 -2.13
CA ILE A 142 7.67 5.60 -0.94
C ILE A 142 7.89 6.43 0.32
N THR A 143 7.32 5.99 1.43
CA THR A 143 7.73 6.39 2.78
C THR A 143 7.76 5.17 3.69
N VAL A 144 8.81 5.08 4.51
CA VAL A 144 9.02 4.06 5.52
C VAL A 144 9.18 4.73 6.87
N THR A 145 8.42 4.21 7.84
CA THR A 145 8.57 4.58 9.24
C THR A 145 8.93 3.36 10.08
N VAL A 146 9.78 3.58 11.08
CA VAL A 146 10.22 2.58 12.04
C VAL A 146 9.97 3.16 13.43
N ASP A 147 9.20 2.44 14.22
CA ASP A 147 8.76 2.84 15.55
C ASP A 147 8.18 4.27 15.59
N GLY A 148 7.27 4.54 14.64
CA GLY A 148 6.59 5.82 14.50
C GLY A 148 7.43 6.95 13.90
N LYS A 149 8.72 6.74 13.61
CA LYS A 149 9.62 7.75 13.05
C LYS A 149 9.88 7.50 11.58
N THR A 150 9.80 8.53 10.76
CA THR A 150 10.19 8.46 9.34
C THR A 150 11.69 8.23 9.22
N VAL A 151 12.08 7.11 8.62
CA VAL A 151 13.50 6.76 8.37
C VAL A 151 13.88 6.91 6.90
N TRP A 152 12.91 6.85 5.99
CA TRP A 152 13.16 7.01 4.57
C TRP A 152 11.92 7.47 3.82
N THR A 153 12.10 8.46 2.94
CA THR A 153 11.06 9.04 2.10
C THR A 153 11.68 9.43 0.76
N GLU A 154 11.10 8.99 -0.35
CA GLU A 154 11.69 9.22 -1.67
C GLU A 154 10.65 9.14 -2.81
N GLY A 155 10.90 9.91 -3.87
CA GLY A 155 10.18 9.85 -5.14
C GLY A 155 11.12 9.42 -6.27
N PHE A 156 10.61 8.59 -7.17
CA PHE A 156 11.33 7.99 -8.29
C PHE A 156 10.60 8.27 -9.61
N GLY A 157 11.35 8.57 -10.65
CA GLY A 157 10.80 8.81 -11.99
C GLY A 157 9.95 10.08 -12.08
N TYR A 158 8.80 10.00 -12.74
CA TYR A 158 8.01 11.17 -13.14
C TYR A 158 6.56 11.11 -12.63
N ALA A 159 6.11 12.20 -12.01
CA ALA A 159 4.71 12.47 -11.73
C ALA A 159 3.93 12.77 -13.01
N ASP A 160 4.59 13.45 -13.97
CA ASP A 160 4.09 13.70 -15.32
C ASP A 160 5.23 13.41 -16.32
N LEU A 161 5.06 12.30 -17.04
CA LEU A 161 6.00 11.79 -18.03
C LEU A 161 6.09 12.69 -19.27
N GLU A 162 4.99 13.32 -19.68
CA GLU A 162 4.95 14.15 -20.90
C GLU A 162 5.72 15.46 -20.68
N ASN A 163 5.63 16.00 -19.46
CA ASN A 163 6.21 17.27 -19.08
C ASN A 163 7.51 17.14 -18.27
N ASN A 164 8.05 15.92 -18.12
CA ASN A 164 9.24 15.62 -17.31
C ASN A 164 9.16 16.16 -15.87
N VAL A 165 7.97 16.14 -15.26
CA VAL A 165 7.79 16.57 -13.86
C VAL A 165 8.25 15.44 -12.94
N PRO A 166 9.26 15.63 -12.08
CA PRO A 166 9.76 14.58 -11.22
C PRO A 166 8.70 14.13 -10.21
N CYS A 167 8.63 12.82 -9.98
CA CYS A 167 7.82 12.26 -8.90
C CYS A 167 8.46 12.60 -7.56
N LYS A 168 7.66 13.06 -6.60
CA LYS A 168 8.11 13.43 -5.25
C LYS A 168 7.24 12.73 -4.20
N PRO A 169 7.69 12.65 -2.94
CA PRO A 169 6.87 12.14 -1.84
C PRO A 169 5.53 12.86 -1.68
N GLU A 170 5.46 14.14 -2.03
CA GLU A 170 4.24 14.96 -1.96
C GLU A 170 3.30 14.75 -3.14
N THR A 171 3.72 14.02 -4.19
CA THR A 171 2.91 13.78 -5.38
C THR A 171 1.63 13.02 -5.01
N ILE A 172 0.50 13.58 -5.41
CA ILE A 172 -0.83 13.02 -5.17
C ILE A 172 -1.20 12.07 -6.31
N PHE A 173 -1.52 10.84 -5.96
CA PHE A 173 -2.02 9.81 -6.87
C PHE A 173 -3.26 9.14 -6.28
N ARG A 174 -3.99 8.41 -7.12
CA ARG A 174 -5.02 7.46 -6.66
C ARG A 174 -4.42 6.43 -5.70
N ILE A 175 -5.03 6.29 -4.53
CA ILE A 175 -4.67 5.24 -3.55
C ILE A 175 -5.57 4.02 -3.64
N ALA A 176 -6.58 4.07 -4.52
CA ALA A 176 -7.46 2.96 -4.82
C ALA A 176 -8.00 2.33 -3.53
N SER A 177 -7.99 1.00 -3.41
CA SER A 177 -8.66 0.29 -2.32
C SER A 177 -8.11 0.54 -0.91
N ILE A 178 -6.99 1.25 -0.72
CA ILE A 178 -6.63 1.79 0.62
C ILE A 178 -7.77 2.68 1.15
N SER A 179 -8.57 3.29 0.25
CA SER A 179 -9.81 4.00 0.57
C SER A 179 -10.76 3.20 1.48
N LYS A 180 -10.80 1.87 1.33
CA LYS A 180 -11.63 0.97 2.16
C LYS A 180 -11.22 1.01 3.62
N SER A 181 -9.91 0.95 3.88
CA SER A 181 -9.36 0.98 5.24
C SER A 181 -9.56 2.35 5.90
N ILE A 182 -9.45 3.44 5.14
CA ILE A 182 -9.76 4.79 5.64
C ILE A 182 -11.27 4.92 5.92
N THR A 183 -12.14 4.43 5.03
CA THR A 183 -13.59 4.43 5.24
C THR A 183 -13.99 3.56 6.43
N MET A 184 -13.33 2.42 6.63
CA MET A 184 -13.55 1.58 7.81
C MET A 184 -13.21 2.32 9.10
N THR A 185 -12.22 3.21 9.08
CA THR A 185 -11.91 4.05 10.24
C THR A 185 -13.07 5.00 10.57
N ALA A 186 -13.73 5.56 9.54
CA ALA A 186 -14.94 6.36 9.69
C ALA A 186 -16.11 5.55 10.27
N VAL A 187 -16.29 4.31 9.78
CA VAL A 187 -17.28 3.35 10.31
C VAL A 187 -16.98 2.98 11.76
N ALA A 188 -15.74 2.69 12.08
CA ALA A 188 -15.29 2.35 13.43
C ALA A 188 -15.56 3.48 14.42
N LYS A 189 -15.40 4.74 13.99
CA LYS A 189 -15.71 5.89 14.83
C LYS A 189 -17.20 5.98 15.18
N LEU A 190 -18.08 5.76 14.20
CA LEU A 190 -19.53 5.69 14.42
C LEU A 190 -19.90 4.49 15.31
N TYR A 191 -19.22 3.36 15.12
CA TYR A 191 -19.42 2.16 15.92
C TYR A 191 -19.05 2.39 17.39
N GLU A 192 -17.90 3.00 17.67
CA GLU A 192 -17.48 3.33 19.04
C GLU A 192 -18.39 4.33 19.74
N ASN A 193 -19.00 5.24 18.99
CA ASN A 193 -19.94 6.23 19.49
C ASN A 193 -21.35 5.64 19.73
N GLY A 194 -21.61 4.42 19.26
CA GLY A 194 -22.94 3.80 19.30
C GLY A 194 -23.92 4.30 18.24
N ASP A 195 -23.45 5.12 17.28
CA ASP A 195 -24.24 5.64 16.17
C ASP A 195 -24.42 4.59 15.06
N LEU A 196 -23.52 3.60 15.00
CA LEU A 196 -23.54 2.49 14.07
C LEU A 196 -23.36 1.16 14.81
N ASP A 197 -24.01 0.14 14.31
CA ASP A 197 -23.98 -1.25 14.77
C ASP A 197 -23.69 -2.14 13.56
N LEU A 198 -22.60 -2.90 13.65
CA LEU A 198 -22.08 -3.73 12.56
C LEU A 198 -23.01 -4.90 12.21
N ASP A 199 -23.83 -5.34 13.17
CA ASP A 199 -24.64 -6.55 13.05
C ASP A 199 -26.10 -6.25 12.70
N LYS A 200 -26.48 -4.97 12.62
CA LYS A 200 -27.78 -4.58 12.10
C LYS A 200 -27.92 -4.84 10.60
N PRO A 201 -29.14 -5.11 10.10
CA PRO A 201 -29.42 -5.13 8.67
C PRO A 201 -29.06 -3.80 8.01
N VAL A 202 -28.57 -3.83 6.78
CA VAL A 202 -28.26 -2.61 6.01
C VAL A 202 -29.47 -1.67 5.92
N GLN A 203 -30.68 -2.23 5.77
CA GLN A 203 -31.94 -1.49 5.68
C GLN A 203 -32.26 -0.68 6.94
N PHE A 204 -31.61 -0.97 8.08
CA PHE A 204 -31.74 -0.13 9.28
C PHE A 204 -31.20 1.29 9.04
N TYR A 205 -30.13 1.43 8.25
CA TYR A 205 -29.53 2.73 7.91
C TYR A 205 -29.99 3.22 6.54
N VAL A 206 -30.14 2.31 5.57
CA VAL A 206 -30.48 2.62 4.18
C VAL A 206 -31.79 1.91 3.81
N PRO A 207 -32.96 2.38 4.30
CA PRO A 207 -34.25 1.72 4.10
C PRO A 207 -34.67 1.59 2.63
N GLU A 208 -34.10 2.42 1.75
CA GLU A 208 -34.30 2.37 0.30
C GLU A 208 -33.52 1.23 -0.39
N PHE A 209 -32.60 0.57 0.30
CA PHE A 209 -31.90 -0.60 -0.25
C PHE A 209 -32.83 -1.81 -0.23
N PRO A 210 -33.11 -2.45 -1.38
CA PRO A 210 -34.17 -3.45 -1.46
C PRO A 210 -33.87 -4.69 -0.63
N GLU A 211 -34.92 -5.36 -0.18
CA GLU A 211 -34.81 -6.67 0.45
C GLU A 211 -34.19 -7.67 -0.52
N LYS A 212 -33.34 -8.57 0.00
CA LYS A 212 -32.61 -9.53 -0.79
C LYS A 212 -33.11 -10.93 -0.55
N TYR A 213 -33.17 -11.70 -1.64
CA TYR A 213 -33.59 -13.09 -1.64
C TYR A 213 -32.52 -13.93 -2.33
N VAL A 214 -32.23 -15.10 -1.78
CA VAL A 214 -31.35 -16.10 -2.40
C VAL A 214 -32.10 -17.42 -2.39
N GLN A 215 -32.31 -18.01 -3.57
CA GLN A 215 -33.11 -19.24 -3.74
C GLN A 215 -34.54 -19.12 -3.16
N GLY A 216 -35.16 -17.95 -3.32
CA GLY A 216 -36.52 -17.68 -2.84
C GLY A 216 -36.64 -17.36 -1.34
N GLU A 217 -35.55 -17.45 -0.58
CA GLU A 217 -35.54 -17.14 0.86
C GLU A 217 -35.02 -15.73 1.10
N LYS A 218 -35.73 -14.96 1.94
CA LYS A 218 -35.28 -13.65 2.39
C LYS A 218 -34.00 -13.80 3.22
N VAL A 219 -32.96 -13.03 2.89
CA VAL A 219 -31.68 -13.05 3.59
C VAL A 219 -31.38 -11.69 4.22
N VAL A 220 -30.66 -11.71 5.35
CA VAL A 220 -30.23 -10.50 6.04
C VAL A 220 -28.79 -10.18 5.64
N LEU A 221 -28.60 -9.01 5.05
CA LEU A 221 -27.29 -8.43 4.77
C LEU A 221 -26.97 -7.42 5.88
N THR A 222 -25.80 -7.57 6.52
CA THR A 222 -25.36 -6.69 7.62
C THR A 222 -24.13 -5.88 7.21
N ILE A 223 -23.80 -4.87 7.99
CA ILE A 223 -22.64 -4.00 7.76
C ILE A 223 -21.35 -4.81 7.88
N ARG A 224 -21.27 -5.72 8.86
CA ARG A 224 -20.15 -6.66 9.03
C ARG A 224 -19.91 -7.49 7.78
N HIS A 225 -20.98 -8.02 7.16
CA HIS A 225 -20.87 -8.77 5.90
C HIS A 225 -20.29 -7.93 4.76
N LEU A 226 -20.64 -6.64 4.68
CA LEU A 226 -20.10 -5.75 3.65
C LEU A 226 -18.61 -5.47 3.86
N LEU A 227 -18.23 -5.12 5.09
CA LEU A 227 -16.85 -4.76 5.44
C LEU A 227 -15.87 -5.94 5.30
N SER A 228 -16.36 -7.16 5.43
CA SER A 228 -15.58 -8.39 5.28
C SER A 228 -15.71 -9.06 3.89
N HIS A 229 -16.38 -8.43 2.93
CA HIS A 229 -16.66 -8.99 1.58
C HIS A 229 -17.40 -10.34 1.59
N LEU A 230 -18.29 -10.53 2.56
CA LEU A 230 -19.16 -11.70 2.70
C LEU A 230 -20.61 -11.41 2.32
N GLY A 231 -20.90 -10.24 1.74
CA GLY A 231 -22.27 -9.79 1.44
C GLY A 231 -22.92 -10.39 0.20
N GLY A 232 -22.16 -10.97 -0.73
CA GLY A 232 -22.68 -11.54 -1.97
C GLY A 232 -23.09 -10.50 -3.03
N ILE A 233 -22.79 -9.22 -2.82
CA ILE A 233 -22.98 -8.17 -3.83
C ILE A 233 -21.93 -8.37 -4.93
N ARG A 234 -22.35 -8.36 -6.19
CA ARG A 234 -21.44 -8.48 -7.33
C ARG A 234 -20.38 -7.38 -7.36
N HIS A 235 -19.29 -7.64 -8.09
CA HIS A 235 -18.33 -6.60 -8.42
C HIS A 235 -18.77 -5.84 -9.68
N TYR A 236 -17.83 -5.31 -10.48
CA TYR A 236 -18.13 -4.57 -11.71
C TYR A 236 -18.75 -5.43 -12.84
N ASP A 237 -18.71 -6.76 -12.72
CA ASP A 237 -19.16 -7.68 -13.76
C ASP A 237 -20.68 -7.92 -13.66
N LYS A 238 -21.44 -7.33 -14.60
CA LYS A 238 -22.88 -7.57 -14.73
C LYS A 238 -23.19 -8.96 -15.29
N ASP A 239 -22.29 -9.51 -16.10
CA ASP A 239 -22.48 -10.79 -16.79
C ASP A 239 -22.22 -11.99 -15.88
N TYR A 240 -21.77 -11.75 -14.65
CA TYR A 240 -21.67 -12.76 -13.59
C TYR A 240 -23.01 -13.50 -13.37
N MET A 241 -24.12 -12.86 -13.73
CA MET A 241 -25.49 -13.40 -13.64
C MET A 241 -25.90 -14.30 -14.82
N THR A 242 -25.12 -14.36 -15.91
CA THR A 242 -25.45 -15.21 -17.07
C THR A 242 -24.95 -16.64 -16.84
N GLU A 243 -25.85 -17.63 -16.97
CA GLU A 243 -25.71 -19.04 -16.57
C GLU A 243 -24.53 -19.84 -17.17
N LYS A 244 -23.57 -19.21 -17.87
CA LYS A 244 -22.48 -19.89 -18.57
C LYS A 244 -21.13 -19.95 -17.86
N LYS A 245 -20.99 -19.44 -16.62
CA LYS A 245 -19.71 -19.52 -15.89
C LYS A 245 -19.90 -19.94 -14.44
N GLY A 246 -20.24 -21.22 -14.25
CA GLY A 246 -20.38 -21.88 -12.94
C GLY A 246 -19.09 -22.08 -12.13
N ASP A 247 -18.00 -21.42 -12.48
CA ASP A 247 -16.79 -21.37 -11.67
C ASP A 247 -16.46 -19.91 -11.41
N ALA A 248 -16.13 -19.60 -10.16
CA ALA A 248 -15.55 -18.32 -9.76
C ALA A 248 -14.19 -18.12 -10.45
N LYS A 249 -14.20 -17.89 -11.76
CA LYS A 249 -13.12 -17.18 -12.42
C LYS A 249 -13.22 -15.78 -11.86
N THR A 250 -12.32 -15.45 -10.91
CA THR A 250 -11.76 -14.11 -10.76
C THR A 250 -11.87 -13.43 -12.11
N VAL A 251 -12.61 -12.32 -12.20
CA VAL A 251 -12.65 -11.49 -13.39
C VAL A 251 -11.19 -11.25 -13.75
N LYS A 252 -10.66 -12.01 -14.73
CA LYS A 252 -9.21 -12.05 -14.99
C LYS A 252 -8.73 -10.72 -15.56
N ASP A 253 -9.64 -9.78 -15.79
CA ASP A 253 -9.34 -8.46 -16.29
C ASP A 253 -10.52 -7.51 -15.99
N GLU A 254 -10.64 -7.02 -14.75
CA GLU A 254 -11.62 -5.97 -14.40
C GLU A 254 -11.49 -4.75 -15.31
N MET A 255 -10.29 -4.53 -15.86
CA MET A 255 -9.98 -3.51 -16.86
C MET A 255 -10.63 -3.75 -18.24
N LYS A 256 -11.48 -4.78 -18.38
CA LYS A 256 -12.35 -4.99 -19.55
C LYS A 256 -13.82 -4.68 -19.29
N LEU A 257 -14.18 -4.37 -18.05
CA LEU A 257 -15.57 -4.15 -17.66
C LEU A 257 -15.94 -2.69 -17.81
N ASP A 258 -17.07 -2.40 -18.46
CA ASP A 258 -17.51 -1.03 -18.72
C ASP A 258 -17.73 -0.22 -17.43
N GLU A 259 -18.24 -0.86 -16.37
CA GLU A 259 -18.41 -0.21 -15.05
C GLU A 259 -17.07 0.22 -14.40
N TYR A 260 -15.95 -0.37 -14.82
CA TYR A 260 -14.63 0.06 -14.37
C TYR A 260 -14.24 1.42 -14.96
N TYR A 261 -14.81 1.78 -16.12
CA TYR A 261 -14.53 2.99 -16.90
C TYR A 261 -15.68 4.01 -16.93
N ILE A 262 -16.55 4.01 -15.91
CA ILE A 262 -17.64 4.98 -15.82
C ILE A 262 -17.08 6.41 -15.86
N LYS A 263 -17.76 7.27 -16.63
CA LYS A 263 -17.44 8.69 -16.81
C LYS A 263 -18.53 9.61 -16.28
N ASP A 264 -19.71 9.04 -16.02
CA ASP A 264 -20.85 9.77 -15.50
C ASP A 264 -20.58 10.14 -14.05
N HIS A 265 -20.87 11.39 -13.72
CA HIS A 265 -20.80 11.88 -12.35
C HIS A 265 -22.04 11.44 -11.58
N PHE A 266 -21.84 11.04 -10.33
CA PHE A 266 -22.90 10.77 -9.38
C PHE A 266 -22.91 11.87 -8.33
N ASP A 267 -24.03 12.59 -8.25
CA ASP A 267 -24.20 13.74 -7.35
C ASP A 267 -24.34 13.34 -5.87
N SER A 268 -24.59 12.05 -5.60
CA SER A 268 -24.73 11.52 -4.24
C SER A 268 -24.33 10.05 -4.13
N VAL A 269 -24.03 9.62 -2.90
CA VAL A 269 -23.79 8.20 -2.59
C VAL A 269 -25.04 7.35 -2.84
N GLN A 270 -26.26 7.89 -2.70
CA GLN A 270 -27.50 7.19 -3.01
C GLN A 270 -27.69 6.97 -4.51
N ASP A 271 -27.35 7.95 -5.35
CA ASP A 271 -27.41 7.80 -6.80
C ASP A 271 -26.51 6.67 -7.28
N SER A 272 -25.35 6.55 -6.64
CA SER A 272 -24.36 5.51 -6.90
C SER A 272 -24.90 4.10 -6.62
N LEU A 273 -25.87 3.95 -5.71
CA LEU A 273 -26.50 2.65 -5.43
C LEU A 273 -27.32 2.15 -6.63
N LYS A 274 -27.83 3.04 -7.50
CA LYS A 274 -28.61 2.65 -8.70
C LYS A 274 -27.83 1.73 -9.65
N LEU A 275 -26.50 1.72 -9.56
CA LEU A 275 -25.65 0.83 -10.34
C LEU A 275 -25.89 -0.65 -10.06
N PHE A 276 -26.20 -1.01 -8.80
CA PHE A 276 -26.23 -2.42 -8.38
C PHE A 276 -27.30 -2.78 -7.35
N LYS A 277 -28.02 -1.80 -6.79
CA LYS A 277 -28.94 -2.04 -5.67
C LYS A 277 -30.04 -3.04 -6.02
N ASP A 278 -30.45 -3.15 -7.28
CA ASP A 278 -31.53 -4.03 -7.71
C ASP A 278 -31.02 -5.42 -8.17
N ASP A 279 -29.70 -5.61 -8.22
CA ASP A 279 -29.11 -6.89 -8.63
C ASP A 279 -29.28 -7.98 -7.55
N PRO A 280 -29.44 -9.26 -7.92
CA PRO A 280 -29.51 -10.34 -6.94
C PRO A 280 -28.18 -10.50 -6.20
N LEU A 281 -28.23 -11.07 -5.00
CA LEU A 281 -27.01 -11.54 -4.34
C LEU A 281 -26.53 -12.83 -5.00
N LEU A 282 -25.22 -12.94 -5.20
CA LEU A 282 -24.56 -14.09 -5.83
C LEU A 282 -24.52 -15.32 -4.93
N HIS A 283 -24.65 -15.12 -3.62
CA HIS A 283 -24.71 -16.16 -2.61
C HIS A 283 -25.30 -15.58 -1.32
N LYS A 284 -25.68 -16.46 -0.38
CA LYS A 284 -26.16 -16.03 0.94
C LYS A 284 -25.07 -15.24 1.68
N PRO A 285 -25.39 -14.12 2.35
CA PRO A 285 -24.43 -13.41 3.20
C PRO A 285 -23.75 -14.33 4.23
N GLY A 286 -22.45 -14.13 4.48
CA GLY A 286 -21.68 -14.90 5.47
C GLY A 286 -21.24 -16.30 5.03
N THR A 287 -21.55 -16.70 3.79
CA THR A 287 -21.26 -18.07 3.31
C THR A 287 -20.05 -18.18 2.39
N LYS A 288 -19.75 -17.14 1.60
CA LYS A 288 -18.66 -17.16 0.63
C LYS A 288 -18.01 -15.78 0.54
N TYR A 289 -16.70 -15.77 0.34
CA TYR A 289 -15.93 -14.56 0.11
C TYR A 289 -16.01 -14.10 -1.35
N LEU A 290 -16.35 -12.83 -1.53
CA LEU A 290 -16.40 -12.16 -2.82
C LEU A 290 -16.03 -10.69 -2.64
N TYR A 291 -14.78 -10.36 -2.97
CA TYR A 291 -14.33 -8.97 -2.96
C TYR A 291 -15.18 -8.09 -3.88
N THR A 292 -15.68 -6.98 -3.35
CA THR A 292 -16.46 -6.02 -4.15
C THR A 292 -16.27 -4.58 -3.68
N THR A 293 -16.12 -3.68 -4.66
CA THR A 293 -16.20 -2.22 -4.43
C THR A 293 -17.63 -1.75 -4.21
N HIS A 294 -18.63 -2.37 -4.85
CA HIS A 294 -20.03 -1.98 -4.68
C HIS A 294 -20.53 -2.20 -3.26
N GLY A 295 -20.01 -3.22 -2.56
CA GLY A 295 -20.24 -3.37 -1.13
C GLY A 295 -19.78 -2.16 -0.31
N PHE A 296 -18.66 -1.53 -0.69
CA PHE A 296 -18.17 -0.30 -0.05
C PHE A 296 -18.90 0.96 -0.54
N THR A 297 -19.41 0.98 -1.78
CA THR A 297 -20.36 2.01 -2.21
C THR A 297 -21.60 1.99 -1.32
N LEU A 298 -22.13 0.82 -0.97
CA LEU A 298 -23.23 0.73 0.00
C LEU A 298 -22.83 1.19 1.41
N ILE A 299 -21.59 0.90 1.84
CA ILE A 299 -21.05 1.43 3.11
C ILE A 299 -21.04 2.96 3.13
N SER A 300 -20.77 3.64 2.00
CA SER A 300 -20.82 5.11 1.97
C SER A 300 -22.19 5.67 2.31
N ALA A 301 -23.27 5.05 1.82
CA ALA A 301 -24.64 5.42 2.18
C ALA A 301 -24.97 5.09 3.64
N VAL A 302 -24.49 3.94 4.17
CA VAL A 302 -24.63 3.60 5.59
C VAL A 302 -23.95 4.65 6.48
N VAL A 303 -22.72 5.03 6.14
CA VAL A 303 -21.94 6.05 6.86
C VAL A 303 -22.66 7.39 6.83
N GLU A 304 -23.16 7.83 5.68
CA GLU A 304 -23.89 9.10 5.57
C GLU A 304 -25.11 9.14 6.49
N LYS A 305 -25.90 8.06 6.51
CA LYS A 305 -27.12 7.97 7.32
C LYS A 305 -26.82 7.86 8.81
N ALA A 306 -25.83 7.07 9.19
CA ALA A 306 -25.41 6.92 10.59
C ALA A 306 -24.78 8.22 11.13
N ALA A 307 -23.94 8.91 10.34
CA ALA A 307 -23.32 10.17 10.70
C ALA A 307 -24.27 11.38 10.62
N LYS A 308 -25.45 11.21 10.02
CA LYS A 308 -26.47 12.27 9.80
C LYS A 308 -25.92 13.50 9.07
N GLN A 309 -24.97 13.30 8.17
CA GLN A 309 -24.35 14.34 7.36
C GLN A 309 -23.82 13.74 6.06
N PRO A 310 -23.66 14.54 4.97
CA PRO A 310 -23.12 14.05 3.70
C PRO A 310 -21.82 13.26 3.86
N PHE A 311 -21.69 12.16 3.10
CA PHE A 311 -20.53 11.25 3.21
C PHE A 311 -19.20 12.00 3.05
N GLU A 312 -19.11 12.90 2.08
CA GLU A 312 -17.93 13.69 1.76
C GLU A 312 -17.51 14.58 2.94
N LYS A 313 -18.49 15.21 3.61
CA LYS A 313 -18.23 16.06 4.78
C LYS A 313 -17.77 15.25 5.97
N TYR A 314 -18.38 14.09 6.20
CA TYR A 314 -17.93 13.21 7.28
C TYR A 314 -16.54 12.68 7.01
N MET A 315 -16.26 12.21 5.80
CA MET A 315 -14.92 11.77 5.42
C MET A 315 -13.89 12.90 5.52
N GLN A 316 -14.22 14.12 5.10
CA GLN A 316 -13.34 15.27 5.28
C GLN A 316 -13.01 15.51 6.75
N THR A 317 -13.99 15.37 7.66
CA THR A 317 -13.76 15.46 9.11
C THR A 317 -12.80 14.38 9.58
N ILE A 318 -13.02 13.12 9.19
CA ILE A 318 -12.12 12.00 9.54
C ILE A 318 -10.69 12.23 9.03
N LEU A 319 -10.54 12.70 7.79
CA LEU A 319 -9.22 13.01 7.21
C LEU A 319 -8.52 14.14 7.97
N GLN A 320 -9.25 15.19 8.36
CA GLN A 320 -8.72 16.29 9.16
C GLN A 320 -8.31 15.84 10.56
N GLU A 321 -9.15 15.08 11.25
CA GLU A 321 -8.87 14.56 12.60
C GLU A 321 -7.64 13.63 12.61
N LEU A 322 -7.41 12.87 11.54
CA LEU A 322 -6.23 12.02 11.36
C LEU A 322 -4.99 12.76 10.83
N GLY A 323 -5.10 14.07 10.54
CA GLY A 323 -3.98 14.87 10.01
C GLY A 323 -3.60 14.55 8.55
N LEU A 324 -4.53 14.01 7.77
CA LEU A 324 -4.39 13.60 6.37
C LEU A 324 -4.72 14.75 5.41
N GLY A 325 -4.00 15.86 5.56
CA GLY A 325 -4.28 17.14 4.86
C GLY A 325 -4.01 17.15 3.34
N ASN A 326 -3.45 16.08 2.78
CA ASN A 326 -3.24 15.87 1.35
C ASN A 326 -3.99 14.65 0.82
N THR A 327 -5.01 14.21 1.55
CA THR A 327 -5.92 13.13 1.15
C THR A 327 -7.28 13.70 0.83
N TYR A 328 -7.87 13.26 -0.29
CA TYR A 328 -9.11 13.82 -0.81
C TYR A 328 -9.99 12.73 -1.42
N LEU A 329 -11.30 12.96 -1.43
CA LEU A 329 -12.20 12.29 -2.35
C LEU A 329 -11.88 12.80 -3.75
N GLU A 330 -11.67 11.89 -4.71
CA GLU A 330 -11.25 12.32 -6.05
C GLU A 330 -12.41 12.96 -6.80
N GLU A 331 -12.18 14.21 -7.20
CA GLU A 331 -13.02 14.97 -8.11
C GLU A 331 -12.16 15.50 -9.26
N HIS A 332 -12.72 15.47 -10.47
CA HIS A 332 -12.01 15.94 -11.65
C HIS A 332 -11.75 17.45 -11.61
N GLY A 333 -12.78 18.24 -11.26
CA GLY A 333 -12.81 19.69 -11.40
C GLY A 333 -11.79 20.47 -10.55
N PRO A 334 -11.70 20.22 -9.22
CA PRO A 334 -10.81 21.00 -8.36
C PRO A 334 -9.32 20.90 -8.74
N LEU A 335 -8.63 22.03 -8.68
CA LEU A 335 -7.17 22.08 -8.83
C LEU A 335 -6.52 21.56 -7.55
N LEU A 336 -5.63 20.59 -7.69
CA LEU A 336 -4.87 20.02 -6.57
C LEU A 336 -3.37 20.19 -6.83
N PRO A 337 -2.64 20.88 -5.94
CA PRO A 337 -1.18 20.93 -6.00
C PRO A 337 -0.59 19.53 -5.99
N ASN A 338 0.51 19.34 -6.72
CA ASN A 338 1.22 18.05 -6.81
C ASN A 338 0.38 16.87 -7.35
N ARG A 339 -0.79 17.11 -7.98
CA ARG A 339 -1.56 16.05 -8.66
C ARG A 339 -0.73 15.44 -9.79
N GLY A 340 -0.45 14.15 -9.68
CA GLY A 340 0.26 13.40 -10.71
C GLY A 340 -0.64 12.94 -11.85
N ARG A 341 -0.04 12.66 -13.00
CA ARG A 341 -0.70 12.01 -14.15
C ARG A 341 -0.80 10.51 -13.91
N HIS A 342 -1.82 9.89 -14.50
CA HIS A 342 -2.12 8.47 -14.40
C HIS A 342 -1.82 7.78 -15.73
N TYR A 343 -1.20 6.60 -15.70
CA TYR A 343 -0.75 5.89 -16.90
C TYR A 343 -1.25 4.44 -16.96
N VAL A 344 -1.45 3.95 -18.18
CA VAL A 344 -1.76 2.53 -18.45
C VAL A 344 -0.78 1.99 -19.48
N LYS A 345 -0.73 0.66 -19.61
CA LYS A 345 -0.05 0.02 -20.73
C LYS A 345 -1.07 -0.41 -21.77
N ASN A 346 -0.78 -0.11 -23.03
CA ASN A 346 -1.55 -0.66 -24.14
C ASN A 346 -1.23 -2.15 -24.36
N LYS A 347 -1.90 -2.78 -25.34
CA LYS A 347 -1.72 -4.21 -25.66
C LYS A 347 -0.29 -4.57 -26.09
N GLN A 348 0.49 -3.59 -26.54
CA GLN A 348 1.90 -3.75 -26.94
C GLN A 348 2.87 -3.46 -25.79
N GLY A 349 2.38 -3.17 -24.58
CA GLY A 349 3.19 -2.86 -23.41
C GLY A 349 3.74 -1.43 -23.36
N LYS A 350 3.34 -0.57 -24.31
CA LYS A 350 3.73 0.84 -24.34
C LYS A 350 2.91 1.63 -23.31
N VAL A 351 3.57 2.53 -22.58
CA VAL A 351 2.94 3.46 -21.65
C VAL A 351 2.13 4.51 -22.42
N GLU A 352 0.88 4.72 -21.98
CA GLU A 352 -0.06 5.71 -22.50
C GLU A 352 -0.80 6.40 -21.34
N ASN A 353 -1.37 7.58 -21.59
CA ASN A 353 -2.22 8.24 -20.62
C ASN A 353 -3.42 7.35 -20.26
N ALA A 354 -3.73 7.26 -18.97
CA ALA A 354 -4.91 6.57 -18.52
C ALA A 354 -6.18 7.29 -19.01
N PRO A 355 -7.23 6.54 -19.42
CA PRO A 355 -8.49 7.15 -19.79
C PRO A 355 -9.12 7.88 -18.61
N TYR A 356 -9.89 8.92 -18.91
CA TYR A 356 -10.72 9.58 -17.91
C TYR A 356 -11.77 8.61 -17.36
N VAL A 357 -11.93 8.66 -16.03
CA VAL A 357 -12.98 7.98 -15.29
C VAL A 357 -13.42 8.85 -14.13
N ASP A 358 -14.70 8.77 -13.81
CA ASP A 358 -15.28 9.38 -12.62
C ASP A 358 -15.33 8.33 -11.49
N LEU A 359 -14.87 8.72 -10.30
CA LEU A 359 -14.80 7.83 -9.13
C LEU A 359 -15.85 8.15 -8.07
N SER A 360 -16.77 9.10 -8.31
CA SER A 360 -17.73 9.55 -7.30
C SER A 360 -18.64 8.43 -6.82
N TYR A 361 -18.93 7.45 -7.68
CA TYR A 361 -19.70 6.27 -7.29
C TYR A 361 -19.01 5.33 -6.29
N LYS A 362 -17.70 5.48 -6.08
CA LYS A 362 -16.90 4.54 -5.29
C LYS A 362 -15.88 5.19 -4.39
N TRP A 363 -16.09 6.44 -3.95
CA TRP A 363 -15.17 7.11 -3.01
C TRP A 363 -14.77 6.21 -1.83
N ALA A 364 -15.74 5.62 -1.14
CA ALA A 364 -15.51 4.69 -0.03
C ALA A 364 -14.70 3.43 -0.41
N GLY A 365 -14.89 2.93 -1.63
CA GLY A 365 -14.32 1.67 -2.08
C GLY A 365 -12.98 1.80 -2.81
N GLY A 366 -12.67 2.96 -3.37
CA GLY A 366 -11.45 3.15 -4.15
C GLY A 366 -11.27 4.49 -4.83
N GLY A 367 -12.05 5.51 -4.42
CA GLY A 367 -12.05 6.83 -5.05
C GLY A 367 -11.29 7.89 -4.27
N LEU A 368 -10.46 7.54 -3.29
CA LEU A 368 -9.58 8.52 -2.65
C LEU A 368 -8.25 8.66 -3.40
N ILE A 369 -7.68 9.86 -3.31
CA ILE A 369 -6.34 10.23 -3.74
C ILE A 369 -5.53 10.71 -2.54
N SER A 370 -4.23 10.46 -2.53
CA SER A 370 -3.34 10.86 -1.44
C SER A 370 -1.88 10.84 -1.89
N ASN A 371 -0.98 11.17 -0.97
CA ASN A 371 0.47 11.01 -1.12
C ASN A 371 1.02 10.03 -0.06
N VAL A 372 2.25 9.55 -0.23
CA VAL A 372 2.83 8.55 0.70
C VAL A 372 3.04 9.07 2.12
N LEU A 373 3.18 10.39 2.28
CA LEU A 373 3.36 11.03 3.59
C LEU A 373 2.11 10.88 4.45
N ASP A 374 0.93 11.10 3.88
CA ASP A 374 -0.34 10.94 4.61
C ASP A 374 -0.68 9.46 4.81
N ILE A 375 -0.42 8.59 3.83
CA ILE A 375 -0.70 7.16 3.98
C ILE A 375 0.14 6.52 5.09
N VAL A 376 1.40 6.95 5.29
CA VAL A 376 2.20 6.47 6.42
C VAL A 376 1.70 7.01 7.76
N LYS A 377 1.19 8.26 7.82
CA LYS A 377 0.55 8.79 9.04
C LYS A 377 -0.67 7.96 9.42
N PHE A 378 -1.52 7.66 8.44
CA PHE A 378 -2.68 6.78 8.64
C PHE A 378 -2.26 5.40 9.17
N GLY A 379 -1.25 4.78 8.55
CA GLY A 379 -0.74 3.49 9.01
C GLY A 379 -0.17 3.52 10.43
N ASN A 380 0.58 4.56 10.79
CA ASN A 380 1.11 4.74 12.15
C ASN A 380 0.00 5.00 13.17
N ALA A 381 -1.03 5.77 12.82
CA ALA A 381 -2.18 5.99 13.69
C ALA A 381 -2.89 4.68 14.01
N MET A 382 -3.11 3.82 13.01
CA MET A 382 -3.74 2.51 13.22
C MET A 382 -2.83 1.57 14.02
N LEU A 383 -1.53 1.54 13.74
CA LEU A 383 -0.57 0.76 14.50
C LEU A 383 -0.52 1.21 15.98
N TYR A 384 -0.56 2.52 16.23
CA TYR A 384 -0.64 3.07 17.57
C TYR A 384 -1.93 2.63 18.26
N CYS A 385 -3.09 2.77 17.61
CA CYS A 385 -4.38 2.38 18.20
C CYS A 385 -4.42 0.89 18.56
N PHE A 386 -3.87 0.02 17.69
CA PHE A 386 -3.72 -1.42 17.96
C PHE A 386 -2.90 -1.70 19.24
N GLN A 387 -1.94 -0.82 19.56
CA GLN A 387 -0.97 -0.99 20.65
C GLN A 387 -1.29 -0.21 21.92
N SER A 388 -2.10 0.85 21.84
CA SER A 388 -2.50 1.63 23.00
C SER A 388 -3.37 0.77 23.90
N GLU A 389 -3.06 0.64 25.19
CA GLU A 389 -3.93 -0.10 26.11
C GLU A 389 -5.30 0.57 26.23
N SER A 390 -6.37 -0.22 26.24
CA SER A 390 -7.64 0.27 26.77
C SER A 390 -7.46 0.45 28.27
N LYS A 391 -7.70 1.66 28.77
CA LYS A 391 -7.91 1.85 30.21
C LYS A 391 -9.16 1.06 30.59
N THR A 392 -9.02 -0.21 30.91
CA THR A 392 -10.08 -0.90 31.65
C THR A 392 -10.14 -0.24 33.02
N PRO A 393 -11.30 0.26 33.50
CA PRO A 393 -11.41 0.73 34.86
C PRO A 393 -11.38 -0.48 35.80
N GLN A 394 -10.21 -1.04 36.05
CA GLN A 394 -10.02 -1.94 37.17
C GLN A 394 -9.93 -1.10 38.44
N THR A 395 -10.96 -1.27 39.28
CA THR A 395 -11.08 -0.81 40.67
C THR A 395 -11.21 0.70 40.93
N ALA A 396 -12.35 1.28 40.53
CA ALA A 396 -12.91 2.48 41.18
C ALA A 396 -13.46 2.19 42.61
N ASN A 397 -12.78 1.33 43.37
CA ASN A 397 -13.21 0.87 44.69
C ASN A 397 -12.05 0.84 45.71
N GLN A 398 -11.06 1.73 45.56
CA GLN A 398 -10.09 2.03 46.63
C GLN A 398 -9.83 3.52 46.85
N ASP A 399 -10.63 4.42 46.26
CA ASP A 399 -10.47 5.87 46.43
C ASP A 399 -11.71 6.55 47.05
N LYS A 400 -12.39 5.81 47.94
CA LYS A 400 -13.45 6.35 48.82
C LYS A 400 -12.95 6.68 50.22
N ASP A 401 -11.73 6.28 50.59
CA ASP A 401 -11.16 6.58 51.91
C ASP A 401 -10.24 7.82 51.92
N ALA A 402 -9.79 8.32 50.76
CA ALA A 402 -8.96 9.54 50.67
C ALA A 402 -9.76 10.87 50.59
N LYS A 403 -11.10 10.82 50.58
CA LYS A 403 -11.98 12.02 50.49
C LYS A 403 -12.81 12.30 51.74
N LYS A 404 -12.41 11.78 52.90
CA LYS A 404 -13.02 12.12 54.21
C LYS A 404 -12.21 13.09 55.07
N GLU A 405 -10.98 13.45 54.72
CA GLU A 405 -10.13 14.30 55.58
C GLU A 405 -9.92 15.76 55.11
N VAL A 406 -10.58 16.21 54.03
CA VAL A 406 -10.40 17.60 53.53
C VAL A 406 -11.68 18.44 53.60
N LYS A 407 -12.65 18.04 54.45
CA LYS A 407 -13.84 18.85 54.75
C LYS A 407 -13.94 19.18 56.23
N GLN A 408 -12.92 19.83 56.78
CA GLN A 408 -13.06 20.49 58.08
C GLN A 408 -12.07 21.64 58.30
N THR A 409 -11.93 22.55 57.33
CA THR A 409 -11.45 23.91 57.65
C THR A 409 -11.72 24.86 56.49
N ARG A 410 -12.72 25.73 56.66
CA ARG A 410 -12.73 27.15 56.24
C ARG A 410 -14.14 27.72 56.43
N GLN A 411 -14.38 28.26 57.61
CA GLN A 411 -15.40 29.26 57.88
C GLN A 411 -14.72 30.63 58.09
N SER A 412 -15.45 31.68 57.72
CA SER A 412 -15.12 33.11 57.80
C SER A 412 -14.07 33.58 56.79
N THR A 413 -14.29 34.60 55.96
CA THR A 413 -14.86 35.92 56.26
C THR A 413 -15.64 36.54 55.09
N LYS A 414 -16.57 37.43 55.44
CA LYS A 414 -17.47 38.25 54.58
C LYS A 414 -16.74 39.44 53.94
N GLY A 415 -17.26 39.96 52.82
CA GLY A 415 -17.04 41.34 52.36
C GLY A 415 -17.32 41.57 50.85
N VAL A 416 -18.15 42.57 50.55
CA VAL A 416 -18.79 42.99 49.25
C VAL A 416 -18.16 44.36 48.82
N PRO A 417 -18.35 45.02 47.63
CA PRO A 417 -18.93 44.71 46.30
C PRO A 417 -18.08 45.07 45.03
N ILE A 418 -18.55 44.54 43.88
CA ILE A 418 -18.64 45.03 42.48
C ILE A 418 -18.07 46.43 42.11
N ALA A 419 -17.25 46.51 41.04
CA ALA A 419 -17.26 47.60 40.04
C ALA A 419 -16.54 47.25 38.71
N SER A 420 -17.30 47.40 37.61
CA SER A 420 -17.00 47.90 36.24
C SER A 420 -15.65 47.71 35.51
N ARG A 421 -15.75 47.26 34.25
CA ARG A 421 -15.14 47.75 32.97
C ARG A 421 -13.68 48.24 33.01
N THR A 422 -12.83 47.77 32.09
CA THR A 422 -12.39 48.49 30.85
C THR A 422 -11.45 47.59 30.03
N GLN A 423 -11.57 47.65 28.70
CA GLN A 423 -10.65 47.10 27.71
C GLN A 423 -9.26 47.72 27.83
N ILE A 424 -8.20 46.91 27.74
CA ILE A 424 -6.90 47.36 27.22
C ILE A 424 -6.35 46.24 26.34
N GLU A 425 -6.43 46.46 25.03
CA GLU A 425 -5.57 45.82 24.04
C GLU A 425 -4.15 46.33 24.25
N HIS A 426 -3.20 45.43 24.52
CA HIS A 426 -1.82 45.70 24.19
C HIS A 426 -1.14 44.46 23.62
N GLN A 427 -0.55 44.72 22.45
CA GLN A 427 0.28 43.86 21.64
C GLN A 427 1.38 43.22 22.49
N ASN A 428 1.58 41.92 22.33
CA ASN A 428 2.90 41.34 22.52
C ASN A 428 3.15 40.28 21.44
N GLN A 429 3.73 40.80 20.36
CA GLN A 429 4.40 40.07 19.31
C GLN A 429 5.65 39.43 19.94
N THR A 430 5.60 38.13 20.20
CA THR A 430 6.79 37.38 20.64
C THR A 430 6.95 36.17 19.74
N SER A 431 8.13 36.12 19.13
CA SER A 431 8.65 35.12 18.20
C SER A 431 8.31 33.68 18.55
N VAL A 432 7.50 33.02 17.72
CA VAL A 432 7.37 31.57 17.73
C VAL A 432 8.59 30.98 17.02
N LYS A 433 9.58 30.54 17.81
CA LYS A 433 10.61 29.61 17.32
C LYS A 433 9.94 28.27 17.04
N GLU A 434 10.13 27.79 15.82
CA GLU A 434 9.71 26.47 15.35
C GLU A 434 10.31 25.36 16.24
N CYS A 435 9.42 24.59 16.86
CA CYS A 435 9.66 23.19 17.21
C CYS A 435 8.44 22.43 16.69
N ARG A 436 8.57 21.85 15.48
CA ARG A 436 7.61 20.90 14.92
C ARG A 436 7.83 19.56 15.61
N ASP A 437 7.26 19.40 16.79
CA ASP A 437 7.08 18.07 17.35
C ASP A 437 5.88 17.43 16.63
N ASP A 438 6.15 16.32 15.94
CA ASP A 438 5.18 15.50 15.24
C ASP A 438 4.02 15.14 16.17
N PHE A 439 2.82 15.64 15.87
CA PHE A 439 1.59 15.31 16.60
C PHE A 439 1.31 13.80 16.46
N LEU A 440 1.76 13.02 17.44
CA LEU A 440 1.22 11.69 17.71
C LEU A 440 -0.20 11.89 18.24
N LEU A 441 -1.21 11.51 17.46
CA LEU A 441 -2.61 11.47 17.90
C LEU A 441 -2.79 10.24 18.81
N PRO A 442 -2.90 10.39 20.14
CA PRO A 442 -3.08 9.22 20.99
C PRO A 442 -4.47 8.59 20.75
N GLY A 443 -4.49 7.35 20.25
CA GLY A 443 -5.62 6.42 20.40
C GLY A 443 -6.91 6.89 19.74
N TYR A 444 -6.83 7.35 18.48
CA TYR A 444 -7.97 7.85 17.71
C TYR A 444 -9.17 6.88 17.71
N LEU A 445 -8.88 5.58 17.64
CA LEU A 445 -9.79 4.46 17.92
C LEU A 445 -9.31 3.69 19.14
N LYS A 446 -10.25 3.02 19.83
CA LYS A 446 -9.95 2.08 20.90
C LYS A 446 -9.21 0.85 20.36
N SER A 447 -8.38 0.28 21.21
CA SER A 447 -7.51 -0.85 20.87
C SER A 447 -8.27 -2.11 20.48
N GLU A 448 -9.35 -2.39 21.19
CA GLU A 448 -10.26 -3.50 20.96
C GLU A 448 -10.92 -3.40 19.59
N THR A 449 -11.29 -2.19 19.17
CA THR A 449 -11.88 -1.93 17.85
C THR A 449 -10.89 -2.22 16.74
N VAL A 450 -9.64 -1.75 16.86
CA VAL A 450 -8.61 -2.03 15.86
C VAL A 450 -8.21 -3.51 15.85
N ARG A 451 -8.18 -4.18 17.01
CA ARG A 451 -7.98 -5.63 17.09
C ARG A 451 -9.12 -6.39 16.41
N GLU A 452 -10.37 -5.96 16.58
CA GLU A 452 -11.52 -6.54 15.85
C GLU A 452 -11.37 -6.33 14.34
N MET A 453 -11.05 -5.10 13.91
CA MET A 453 -10.82 -4.78 12.50
C MET A 453 -9.72 -5.62 11.87
N TRP A 454 -8.65 -5.87 12.61
CA TRP A 454 -7.48 -6.61 12.16
C TRP A 454 -7.53 -8.11 12.52
N THR A 455 -8.67 -8.60 13.01
CA THR A 455 -8.90 -10.03 13.19
C THR A 455 -9.40 -10.62 11.87
N LYS A 456 -8.78 -11.71 11.42
CA LYS A 456 -9.23 -12.43 10.23
C LYS A 456 -10.66 -12.91 10.46
N VAL A 457 -11.58 -12.54 9.57
CA VAL A 457 -12.95 -13.06 9.57
C VAL A 457 -12.96 -14.44 8.91
N ASP A 458 -13.69 -15.39 9.49
CA ASP A 458 -13.80 -16.74 8.93
C ASP A 458 -14.36 -16.74 7.51
N LYS A 459 -13.94 -17.75 6.72
CA LYS A 459 -14.30 -17.94 5.30
C LYS A 459 -13.83 -16.83 4.36
N THR A 460 -13.04 -15.88 4.84
CA THR A 460 -12.35 -14.91 3.97
C THR A 460 -11.05 -15.51 3.41
N GLU A 461 -10.77 -15.22 2.15
CA GLU A 461 -9.60 -15.71 1.44
C GLU A 461 -8.97 -14.58 0.62
N LEU A 462 -7.65 -14.41 0.73
CA LEU A 462 -6.92 -13.45 -0.08
C LEU A 462 -6.24 -14.15 -1.26
N SER A 463 -7.00 -14.38 -2.34
CA SER A 463 -6.45 -15.04 -3.54
C SER A 463 -5.44 -14.18 -4.30
N TRP A 464 -5.45 -12.85 -4.12
CA TRP A 464 -4.52 -11.92 -4.76
C TRP A 464 -3.28 -11.60 -3.92
N SER A 465 -3.30 -11.88 -2.62
CA SER A 465 -2.13 -11.66 -1.77
C SER A 465 -1.12 -12.76 -2.11
N GLY A 466 0.08 -12.36 -2.53
CA GLY A 466 1.17 -13.30 -2.85
C GLY A 466 1.72 -14.02 -1.62
N ILE A 467 1.07 -13.87 -0.47
CA ILE A 467 1.54 -14.28 0.83
C ILE A 467 0.59 -15.36 1.41
N PRO A 468 1.01 -16.64 1.41
CA PRO A 468 0.18 -17.74 1.89
C PRO A 468 -0.23 -17.62 3.36
N GLY A 469 -1.49 -17.95 3.66
CA GLY A 469 -2.04 -17.98 5.03
C GLY A 469 -2.73 -16.69 5.48
N GLY A 470 -2.85 -15.69 4.60
CA GLY A 470 -3.64 -14.49 4.86
C GLY A 470 -5.15 -14.71 4.80
N GLY A 471 -5.90 -13.71 5.25
CA GLY A 471 -7.35 -13.59 5.11
C GLY A 471 -7.75 -12.12 5.19
N TYR A 472 -9.04 -11.84 5.23
CA TYR A 472 -9.55 -10.47 5.29
C TYR A 472 -10.19 -10.22 6.66
N GLY A 473 -9.84 -9.10 7.28
CA GLY A 473 -10.54 -8.55 8.44
C GLY A 473 -11.69 -7.65 8.01
N LEU A 474 -11.99 -6.63 8.79
CA LEU A 474 -12.93 -5.58 8.38
C LEU A 474 -12.17 -4.53 7.58
N ALA A 475 -12.28 -4.57 6.25
CA ALA A 475 -11.58 -3.67 5.32
C ALA A 475 -10.04 -3.70 5.38
N TRP A 476 -9.43 -4.80 5.83
CA TRP A 476 -7.98 -4.97 5.93
C TRP A 476 -7.57 -6.37 5.46
N ALA A 477 -6.46 -6.48 4.72
CA ALA A 477 -5.78 -7.75 4.55
C ALA A 477 -5.01 -8.07 5.83
N VAL A 478 -5.21 -9.27 6.37
CA VAL A 478 -4.64 -9.71 7.64
C VAL A 478 -3.91 -11.02 7.43
N ARG A 479 -2.67 -11.09 7.90
CA ARG A 479 -1.91 -12.33 7.98
C ARG A 479 -1.64 -12.66 9.44
N PRO A 480 -2.41 -13.59 10.05
CA PRO A 480 -2.18 -13.98 11.44
C PRO A 480 -0.77 -14.57 11.64
N PRO A 481 -0.18 -14.44 12.84
CA PRO A 481 1.09 -15.08 13.12
C PRO A 481 0.93 -16.60 13.12
N VAL A 482 1.97 -17.33 12.73
CA VAL A 482 2.03 -18.79 12.87
C VAL A 482 3.24 -19.12 13.73
N ALA A 483 3.00 -19.75 14.88
CA ALA A 483 4.04 -20.30 15.75
C ALA A 483 4.01 -21.83 15.64
N ASN A 484 4.60 -22.38 14.57
CA ASN A 484 4.68 -23.83 14.42
C ASN A 484 5.97 -24.34 15.08
N HIS A 485 5.85 -24.75 16.35
CA HIS A 485 6.96 -25.23 17.17
C HIS A 485 7.64 -26.49 16.62
N ALA A 486 6.94 -27.25 15.77
CA ALA A 486 7.46 -28.49 15.18
C ALA A 486 8.48 -28.28 14.04
N TYR A 487 8.52 -27.09 13.42
CA TYR A 487 9.34 -26.83 12.22
C TYR A 487 10.18 -25.55 12.28
N CYS A 488 10.29 -24.90 13.45
CA CYS A 488 10.97 -23.59 13.62
C CYS A 488 10.51 -22.50 12.62
N LEU A 489 9.28 -22.61 12.10
CA LEU A 489 8.70 -21.61 11.22
C LEU A 489 7.85 -20.65 12.05
N SER A 490 8.43 -19.51 12.43
CA SER A 490 7.68 -18.35 12.91
C SER A 490 7.38 -17.42 11.73
N ARG A 491 6.12 -16.96 11.62
CA ARG A 491 5.73 -15.95 10.64
C ARG A 491 5.18 -14.72 11.37
N PRO A 492 5.61 -13.50 11.04
CA PRO A 492 5.13 -12.31 11.72
C PRO A 492 3.70 -11.97 11.31
N TYR A 493 2.97 -11.39 12.26
CA TYR A 493 1.68 -10.78 12.04
C TYR A 493 1.82 -9.58 11.10
N ILE A 494 0.98 -9.51 10.06
CA ILE A 494 0.99 -8.40 9.09
C ILE A 494 -0.43 -7.94 8.87
N VAL A 495 -0.57 -6.62 8.74
CA VAL A 495 -1.79 -6.00 8.26
C VAL A 495 -1.43 -5.12 7.06
N SER A 496 -2.20 -5.21 5.99
CA SER A 496 -1.94 -4.44 4.78
C SER A 496 -3.25 -4.07 4.06
N HIS A 497 -3.14 -3.17 3.10
CA HIS A 497 -4.11 -3.06 2.03
C HIS A 497 -3.39 -2.66 0.73
N THR A 498 -3.71 -3.37 -0.35
CA THR A 498 -3.25 -3.03 -1.70
C THR A 498 -4.36 -2.32 -2.46
N GLY A 499 -4.00 -1.49 -3.43
CA GLY A 499 -4.96 -0.78 -4.25
C GLY A 499 -4.58 -0.83 -5.72
N GLY A 500 -5.57 -1.05 -6.58
CA GLY A 500 -5.47 -0.87 -8.03
C GLY A 500 -6.61 0.01 -8.51
N ALA A 501 -6.29 1.10 -9.20
CA ALA A 501 -7.24 1.98 -9.88
C ALA A 501 -6.69 2.33 -11.26
N ILE A 502 -7.56 2.87 -12.13
CA ILE A 502 -7.13 3.29 -13.47
C ILE A 502 -5.97 4.28 -13.35
N GLY A 503 -4.83 3.83 -13.87
CA GLY A 503 -3.55 4.49 -13.83
C GLY A 503 -2.93 4.79 -12.46
N ALA A 504 -3.23 3.98 -11.44
CA ALA A 504 -2.41 3.94 -10.22
C ALA A 504 -2.47 2.58 -9.49
N SER A 505 -1.41 2.28 -8.75
CA SER A 505 -1.36 1.17 -7.80
C SER A 505 -0.75 1.63 -6.49
N SER A 506 -1.17 1.04 -5.39
CA SER A 506 -0.74 1.44 -4.06
C SER A 506 -0.61 0.24 -3.11
N VAL A 507 0.19 0.40 -2.08
CA VAL A 507 0.21 -0.49 -0.92
C VAL A 507 0.47 0.31 0.35
N LEU A 508 -0.28 -0.01 1.39
CA LEU A 508 0.05 0.27 2.78
C LEU A 508 0.30 -1.06 3.47
N LEU A 509 1.49 -1.24 4.04
CA LEU A 509 1.86 -2.42 4.80
C LEU A 509 2.31 -2.00 6.20
N ILE A 510 1.76 -2.69 7.20
CA ILE A 510 2.05 -2.51 8.61
C ILE A 510 2.59 -3.83 9.14
N LEU A 511 3.80 -3.78 9.67
CA LEU A 511 4.48 -4.88 10.33
C LEU A 511 4.66 -4.52 11.81
N PRO A 512 3.72 -4.88 12.69
CA PRO A 512 3.90 -4.72 14.13
C PRO A 512 5.17 -5.46 14.60
N SER A 513 5.89 -4.86 15.54
CA SER A 513 7.17 -5.44 15.99
C SER A 513 6.99 -6.79 16.67
N ALA A 514 7.94 -7.72 16.46
CA ALA A 514 7.88 -9.08 17.02
C ALA A 514 7.96 -9.13 18.55
N ASP A 515 8.62 -8.14 19.17
CA ASP A 515 8.78 -8.04 20.63
C ASP A 515 7.53 -7.45 21.31
N TYR A 516 6.50 -7.11 20.54
CA TYR A 516 5.21 -6.69 21.07
C TYR A 516 4.46 -7.91 21.61
N ASN A 517 4.65 -8.18 22.90
CA ASN A 517 3.98 -9.23 23.68
C ASN A 517 2.52 -8.89 24.05
N GLY A 518 1.93 -7.84 23.45
CA GLY A 518 0.58 -7.37 23.77
C GLY A 518 0.51 -6.44 24.98
N GLU A 519 1.63 -6.17 25.66
CA GLU A 519 1.72 -5.26 26.79
C GLU A 519 2.61 -4.05 26.45
N LEU A 520 2.08 -2.86 26.68
CA LEU A 520 2.84 -1.63 26.61
C LEU A 520 2.79 -1.06 28.02
N ASP A 521 3.68 -1.53 28.91
CA ASP A 521 3.63 -1.16 30.33
C ASP A 521 3.70 0.36 30.51
N LEU A 522 2.52 0.96 30.75
CA LEU A 522 2.32 2.40 30.94
C LEU A 522 2.65 2.85 32.37
N ARG A 523 3.09 1.94 33.27
CA ARG A 523 3.47 2.32 34.64
C ARG A 523 4.75 3.15 34.72
N ALA A 524 5.55 3.17 33.66
CA ALA A 524 6.85 3.84 33.66
C ALA A 524 6.87 5.30 33.16
N ASP A 525 5.80 5.84 32.58
CA ASP A 525 5.78 7.25 32.14
C ASP A 525 4.35 7.83 32.11
N VAL A 526 3.87 8.27 33.28
CA VAL A 526 2.66 9.10 33.34
C VAL A 526 2.91 10.40 32.56
N GLY A 527 2.25 10.56 31.42
CA GLY A 527 2.26 11.80 30.64
C GLY A 527 3.09 11.81 29.34
N LYS A 528 3.69 10.68 28.92
CA LYS A 528 4.38 10.59 27.62
C LYS A 528 3.67 9.62 26.67
N THR A 529 3.20 10.11 25.53
CA THR A 529 2.76 9.27 24.41
C THR A 529 3.96 8.51 23.85
N ARG A 530 3.95 7.18 23.91
CA ARG A 530 5.01 6.35 23.31
C ARG A 530 4.68 6.09 21.84
N PRO A 531 5.61 6.30 20.90
CA PRO A 531 5.35 6.05 19.49
C PRO A 531 4.98 4.57 19.25
N PRO A 532 4.23 4.26 18.18
CA PRO A 532 3.93 2.88 17.82
C PRO A 532 5.22 2.10 17.58
N LYS A 533 5.23 0.79 17.85
CA LYS A 533 6.37 -0.12 17.62
C LYS A 533 6.14 -1.03 16.41
N GLY A 534 7.00 -0.93 15.42
CA GLY A 534 6.92 -1.70 14.19
C GLY A 534 7.34 -0.89 12.97
N VAL A 535 7.13 -1.46 11.79
CA VAL A 535 7.49 -0.84 10.52
C VAL A 535 6.22 -0.60 9.70
N VAL A 536 6.07 0.63 9.19
CA VAL A 536 4.99 0.98 8.24
C VAL A 536 5.63 1.42 6.93
N VAL A 537 5.19 0.80 5.83
CA VAL A 537 5.63 1.09 4.47
C VAL A 537 4.43 1.52 3.63
N ALA A 538 4.49 2.71 3.05
CA ALA A 538 3.53 3.21 2.08
C ALA A 538 4.21 3.41 0.73
N MET A 539 3.65 2.84 -0.33
CA MET A 539 4.13 3.02 -1.71
C MET A 539 2.97 3.34 -2.64
N ILE A 540 3.14 4.31 -3.53
CA ILE A 540 2.15 4.65 -4.56
C ILE A 540 2.86 4.86 -5.89
N THR A 541 2.31 4.30 -6.96
CA THR A 541 2.80 4.46 -8.34
C THR A 541 1.67 4.88 -9.25
N ASN A 542 2.00 5.66 -10.28
CA ASN A 542 1.04 6.20 -11.24
C ASN A 542 0.76 5.29 -12.44
N MET A 543 0.71 3.98 -12.18
CA MET A 543 0.33 3.00 -13.18
C MET A 543 -0.48 1.89 -12.54
N ILE A 544 -1.53 1.43 -13.24
CA ILE A 544 -2.37 0.32 -12.80
C ILE A 544 -1.63 -1.02 -12.89
N SER A 545 -2.10 -2.03 -12.13
CA SER A 545 -1.64 -3.42 -12.19
C SER A 545 -0.17 -3.62 -11.80
N VAL A 546 0.34 -2.78 -10.90
CA VAL A 546 1.66 -2.94 -10.31
C VAL A 546 1.52 -3.61 -8.94
N GLY A 547 1.96 -4.87 -8.84
CA GLY A 547 2.00 -5.60 -7.57
C GLY A 547 3.12 -5.09 -6.66
N LEU A 548 2.80 -4.25 -5.68
CA LEU A 548 3.78 -3.63 -4.77
C LEU A 548 3.94 -4.36 -3.42
N GLU A 549 3.00 -5.24 -3.05
CA GLU A 549 2.94 -5.84 -1.70
C GLU A 549 4.20 -6.63 -1.33
N LYS A 550 4.71 -7.47 -2.24
CA LYS A 550 5.93 -8.25 -2.00
C LYS A 550 7.13 -7.34 -1.74
N THR A 551 7.30 -6.31 -2.56
CA THR A 551 8.40 -5.33 -2.43
C THR A 551 8.28 -4.56 -1.12
N ALA A 552 7.07 -4.10 -0.76
CA ALA A 552 6.84 -3.41 0.51
C ALA A 552 7.13 -4.32 1.71
N TYR A 553 6.80 -5.62 1.63
CA TYR A 553 7.08 -6.59 2.67
C TYR A 553 8.58 -6.83 2.84
N GLU A 554 9.31 -7.06 1.73
CA GLU A 554 10.76 -7.23 1.75
C GLU A 554 11.46 -6.02 2.38
N ILE A 555 11.07 -4.81 1.98
CA ILE A 555 11.57 -3.56 2.57
C ILE A 555 11.26 -3.51 4.07
N ALA A 556 10.02 -3.81 4.48
CA ALA A 556 9.64 -3.77 5.89
C ALA A 556 10.44 -4.76 6.75
N GLN A 557 10.76 -5.95 6.21
CA GLN A 557 11.58 -6.94 6.90
C GLN A 557 13.01 -6.47 7.11
N GLU A 558 13.63 -5.83 6.10
CA GLU A 558 14.98 -5.29 6.24
C GLU A 558 15.04 -4.23 7.36
N PHE A 559 14.05 -3.34 7.42
CA PHE A 559 13.97 -2.33 8.48
C PHE A 559 13.63 -2.91 9.87
N GLU A 560 12.83 -3.97 9.97
CA GLU A 560 12.58 -4.64 11.26
C GLU A 560 13.82 -5.44 11.72
N ASN A 561 14.61 -5.99 10.79
CA ASN A 561 15.86 -6.67 11.12
C ASN A 561 16.93 -5.71 11.65
N LEU A 562 16.96 -4.46 11.17
CA LEU A 562 17.82 -3.41 11.73
C LEU A 562 17.59 -3.16 13.21
N LYS A 563 16.35 -3.33 13.71
CA LYS A 563 16.02 -3.11 15.13
C LYS A 563 16.55 -4.19 16.06
N LYS A 564 16.82 -5.38 15.54
CA LYS A 564 17.30 -6.54 16.32
C LYS A 564 18.82 -6.54 16.52
N LEU A 565 19.51 -5.60 15.88
CA LEU A 565 20.96 -5.43 15.87
C LEU A 565 21.35 -4.22 16.71
#